data_AF-A0A7V3G0Y5-F1
#
_entry.id   AF-A0A7V3G0Y5-F1
#
_cell.length_a   1.000
_cell.length_b   1.000
_cell.length_c   1.000
_cell.angle_alpha   90.00
_cell.angle_beta   90.00
_cell.angle_gamma   90.00
#
_symmetry.space_group_name_H-M   'P 1'
#
loop_
_entity.id
_entity.type
_entity.pdbx_description
1 polymer ?
#
loop_
_entity_poly.entity_id
_entity_poly.type
_entity_poly.pdbx_seq_one_letter_code
_entity_poly.pdbx_strand_id
1 'polypeptide(L)'
;MSTPTSADLSGDPPVPERPKRSVRLVRSPAEDGIGVICVTLGHRSNYYTIVEIPCQIGGRGFVIHRLGLGTVYHVRVGQPADCECECKGFLYHGYCRHVLGLLALIRQGKL
;
A
#
# COMPACT_ATOMS: atom_id res chain seq x y z
N MET A 1 -54.88 34.99 4.05
CA MET A 1 -54.50 34.04 2.99
C MET A 1 -52.97 34.07 2.90
N SER A 2 -52.29 33.18 3.60
CA SER A 2 -50.82 33.15 3.66
C SER A 2 -50.38 31.80 3.12
N THR A 3 -49.65 31.82 2.01
CA THR A 3 -49.08 30.65 1.34
C THR A 3 -47.90 30.09 2.16
N PRO A 4 -47.75 28.76 2.26
CA PRO A 4 -46.57 28.17 2.86
C PRO A 4 -45.38 28.19 1.89
N THR A 5 -44.21 28.51 2.44
CA THR A 5 -42.88 28.46 1.85
C THR A 5 -42.52 27.05 1.37
N SER A 6 -42.15 26.95 0.09
CA SER A 6 -41.63 25.76 -0.56
C SER A 6 -40.36 25.25 0.15
N ALA A 7 -40.39 23.97 0.53
CA ALA A 7 -39.29 23.24 1.11
C ALA A 7 -38.17 22.96 0.08
N ASP A 8 -36.94 23.30 0.44
CA ASP A 8 -35.72 22.83 -0.21
C ASP A 8 -35.61 21.30 -0.05
N LEU A 9 -35.77 20.58 -1.16
CA LEU A 9 -35.45 19.16 -1.30
C LEU A 9 -34.23 19.03 -2.20
N SER A 10 -33.03 19.20 -1.63
CA SER A 10 -31.76 18.99 -2.34
C SER A 10 -30.72 18.42 -1.38
N GLY A 11 -30.97 17.19 -0.93
CA GLY A 11 -29.95 16.35 -0.31
C GLY A 11 -29.31 15.45 -1.36
N ASP A 12 -28.10 15.77 -1.81
CA ASP A 12 -27.31 14.84 -2.61
C ASP A 12 -27.13 13.51 -1.83
N PRO A 13 -27.23 12.35 -2.50
CA PRO A 13 -26.98 11.07 -1.84
C PRO A 13 -25.53 11.02 -1.34
N PRO A 14 -25.28 10.46 -0.14
CA PRO A 14 -23.94 10.41 0.42
C PRO A 14 -23.02 9.62 -0.51
N VAL A 15 -21.91 10.25 -0.91
CA VAL A 15 -20.86 9.60 -1.71
C VAL A 15 -20.35 8.39 -0.91
N PRO A 16 -20.34 7.18 -1.49
CA PRO A 16 -19.88 5.99 -0.78
C PRO A 16 -18.43 6.18 -0.32
N GLU A 17 -18.17 5.97 0.97
CA GLU A 17 -16.83 6.13 1.54
C GLU A 17 -15.84 5.21 0.82
N ARG A 18 -14.76 5.81 0.29
CA ARG A 18 -13.69 5.03 -0.34
C ARG A 18 -13.08 4.08 0.72
N PRO A 19 -12.84 2.80 0.39
CA PRO A 19 -12.25 1.87 1.33
C PRO A 19 -10.94 2.42 1.88
N LYS A 20 -10.86 2.58 3.21
CA LYS A 20 -9.64 3.03 3.88
C LYS A 20 -8.51 2.03 3.58
N ARG A 21 -7.37 2.57 3.16
CA ARG A 21 -6.15 1.80 2.86
C ARG A 21 -5.08 2.20 3.86
N SER A 22 -4.45 1.23 4.48
CA SER A 22 -3.35 1.48 5.41
C SER A 22 -2.25 0.43 5.27
N VAL A 23 -1.05 0.82 5.66
CA VAL A 23 0.10 -0.06 5.80
C VAL A 23 0.70 0.12 7.19
N ARG A 24 1.13 -0.97 7.80
CA ARG A 24 1.80 -0.97 9.10
C ARG A 24 2.93 -1.98 9.10
N LEU A 25 4.07 -1.61 9.68
CA LEU A 25 5.12 -2.56 10.04
C LEU A 25 4.67 -3.32 11.29
N VAL A 26 4.49 -4.64 11.14
CA VAL A 26 4.09 -5.57 12.21
C VAL A 26 5.31 -6.06 12.98
N ARG A 27 6.39 -6.36 12.26
CA ARG A 27 7.69 -6.76 12.80
C ARG A 27 8.77 -6.03 12.00
N SER A 28 9.65 -5.30 12.68
CA SER A 28 10.84 -4.73 12.02
C SER A 28 11.81 -5.83 11.60
N PRO A 29 12.55 -5.66 10.49
CA PRO A 29 13.67 -6.55 10.16
C PRO A 29 14.61 -6.67 11.37
N ALA A 30 14.89 -7.90 11.80
CA ALA A 30 15.82 -8.20 12.88
C ALA A 30 17.16 -8.69 12.29
N GLU A 31 17.94 -9.45 13.06
CA GLU A 31 19.21 -10.03 12.59
C GLU A 31 19.03 -10.97 11.39
N ASP A 32 17.86 -11.57 11.24
CA ASP A 32 17.49 -12.39 10.08
C ASP A 32 17.20 -11.58 8.81
N GLY A 33 17.13 -10.24 8.92
CA GLY A 33 16.77 -9.33 7.83
C GLY A 33 15.30 -9.38 7.40
N ILE A 34 14.45 -10.15 8.12
CA ILE A 34 13.06 -10.39 7.73
C ILE A 34 12.12 -9.45 8.50
N GLY A 35 11.52 -8.50 7.79
CA GLY A 35 10.41 -7.70 8.29
C GLY A 35 9.05 -8.31 7.95
N VAL A 36 8.00 -7.87 8.65
CA VAL A 36 6.61 -8.21 8.32
C VAL A 36 5.79 -6.93 8.26
N ILE A 37 5.09 -6.73 7.15
CA ILE A 37 4.14 -5.62 6.95
C ILE A 37 2.72 -6.16 6.81
N CYS A 38 1.77 -5.37 7.30
CA CYS A 38 0.34 -5.61 7.11
C CYS A 38 -0.23 -4.49 6.23
N VAL A 39 -0.88 -4.89 5.14
CA VAL A 39 -1.61 -4.00 4.25
C VAL A 39 -3.10 -4.25 4.43
N THR A 40 -3.84 -3.23 4.84
CA THR A 40 -5.29 -3.30 5.08
C THR A 40 -6.06 -2.53 4.02
N LEU A 41 -7.12 -3.14 3.50
CA LEU A 41 -8.08 -2.56 2.56
C LEU A 41 -9.50 -2.84 3.08
N GLY A 42 -10.14 -1.82 3.66
CA GLY A 42 -11.41 -2.01 4.36
C GLY A 42 -11.24 -3.01 5.52
N HIS A 43 -12.00 -4.10 5.50
CA HIS A 43 -11.95 -5.16 6.52
C HIS A 43 -10.98 -6.30 6.19
N ARG A 44 -10.25 -6.22 5.07
CA ARG A 44 -9.32 -7.27 4.64
C ARG A 44 -7.89 -6.86 4.93
N SER A 45 -7.15 -7.73 5.60
CA SER A 45 -5.73 -7.54 5.87
C SER A 45 -4.91 -8.63 5.19
N ASN A 46 -3.81 -8.21 4.54
CA ASN A 46 -2.82 -9.11 3.97
C ASN A 46 -1.48 -8.88 4.66
N TYR A 47 -0.85 -9.97 5.07
CA TYR A 47 0.47 -9.96 5.67
C TYR A 47 1.50 -10.33 4.62
N TYR A 48 2.57 -9.56 4.57
CA TYR A 48 3.71 -9.80 3.72
C TYR A 48 4.96 -9.77 4.56
N THR A 49 5.84 -10.71 4.33
CA THR A 49 7.23 -10.55 4.76
C THR A 49 7.96 -9.68 3.75
N ILE A 50 9.03 -9.04 4.21
CA ILE A 50 9.91 -8.24 3.39
C ILE A 50 11.35 -8.56 3.78
N VAL A 51 12.23 -8.64 2.79
CA VAL A 51 13.67 -8.75 2.97
C VAL A 51 14.30 -7.72 2.04
N GLU A 52 15.13 -6.84 2.59
CA GLU A 52 15.91 -5.93 1.76
C GLU A 52 17.04 -6.69 1.07
N ILE A 53 17.24 -6.42 -0.22
CA ILE A 53 18.29 -7.03 -1.03
C ILE A 53 19.16 -5.93 -1.68
N PRO A 54 20.44 -6.21 -1.95
CA PRO A 54 21.30 -5.28 -2.66
C PRO A 54 20.70 -4.84 -4.01
N CYS A 55 20.78 -3.55 -4.31
CA CYS A 55 20.32 -2.97 -5.58
C CYS A 55 21.39 -2.04 -6.15
N GLN A 56 22.05 -2.44 -7.22
CA GLN A 56 23.21 -1.71 -7.79
C GLN A 56 22.80 -0.61 -8.78
N ILE A 57 21.54 -0.59 -9.21
CA ILE A 57 21.01 0.37 -10.19
C ILE A 57 20.35 1.60 -9.52
N GLY A 58 20.59 1.79 -8.22
CA GLY A 58 19.99 2.86 -7.42
C GLY A 58 18.64 2.50 -6.80
N GLY A 59 18.30 3.21 -5.72
CA GLY A 59 17.15 2.89 -4.87
C GLY A 59 17.44 1.74 -3.90
N ARG A 60 16.38 1.15 -3.35
CA ARG A 60 16.39 0.03 -2.42
C ARG A 60 15.60 -1.13 -3.02
N GLY A 61 16.18 -2.33 -3.00
CA GLY A 61 15.57 -3.55 -3.49
C GLY A 61 14.94 -4.34 -2.36
N PHE A 62 13.77 -4.93 -2.59
CA PHE A 62 13.09 -5.76 -1.62
C PHE A 62 12.54 -7.01 -2.28
N VAL A 63 12.67 -8.13 -1.59
CA VAL A 63 11.89 -9.35 -1.83
C VAL A 63 10.67 -9.28 -0.92
N ILE A 64 9.48 -9.39 -1.50
CA ILE A 64 8.22 -9.42 -0.76
C ILE A 64 7.51 -10.73 -1.04
N HIS A 65 7.06 -11.43 0.00
CA HIS A 65 6.18 -12.58 -0.19
C HIS A 65 4.95 -12.50 0.70
N ARG A 66 3.80 -12.89 0.15
CA ARG A 66 2.56 -12.95 0.95
C ARG A 66 2.66 -14.14 1.91
N LEU A 67 2.45 -13.86 3.20
CA LEU A 67 2.56 -14.86 4.25
C LEU A 67 1.56 -16.00 3.98
N GLY A 68 2.07 -17.23 3.84
CA GLY A 68 1.28 -18.44 3.57
C GLY A 68 0.89 -18.70 2.11
N LEU A 69 1.30 -17.87 1.13
CA LEU A 69 0.84 -18.02 -0.26
C LEU A 69 1.97 -18.15 -1.31
N GLY A 70 3.23 -18.27 -0.89
CA GLY A 70 4.37 -18.67 -1.72
C GLY A 70 4.77 -17.75 -2.88
N THR A 71 3.92 -16.80 -3.28
CA THR A 71 4.23 -15.87 -4.37
C THR A 71 5.23 -14.84 -3.88
N VAL A 72 6.35 -14.75 -4.59
CA VAL A 72 7.45 -13.81 -4.36
C VAL A 72 7.38 -12.71 -5.40
N TYR A 73 7.63 -11.47 -4.97
CA TYR A 73 7.78 -10.30 -5.84
C TYR A 73 9.08 -9.59 -5.53
N HIS A 74 9.82 -9.21 -6.56
CA HIS A 74 10.91 -8.25 -6.43
C HIS A 74 10.35 -6.84 -6.58
N VAL A 75 10.78 -5.95 -5.70
CA VAL A 75 10.29 -4.57 -5.62
C VAL A 75 11.47 -3.63 -5.49
N ARG A 76 11.58 -2.68 -6.41
CA ARG A 76 12.53 -1.57 -6.32
C ARG A 76 11.78 -0.31 -5.89
N VAL A 77 12.32 0.41 -4.92
CA VAL A 77 11.78 1.69 -4.46
C VAL A 77 12.88 2.75 -4.43
N GLY A 78 12.56 3.97 -4.83
CA GLY A 78 13.53 5.06 -4.95
C GLY A 78 12.82 6.36 -5.35
N GLN A 79 13.32 7.04 -6.38
CA GLN A 79 12.55 8.10 -7.02
C GLN A 79 11.27 7.53 -7.65
N PRO A 80 10.22 8.33 -7.88
CA PRO A 80 8.99 7.85 -8.50
C PRO A 80 9.21 7.14 -9.85
N ALA A 81 10.16 7.65 -10.67
CA ALA A 81 10.53 7.05 -11.95
C ALA A 81 11.31 5.73 -11.82
N ASP A 82 11.85 5.45 -10.64
CA ASP A 82 12.68 4.30 -10.31
C ASP A 82 11.92 3.19 -9.58
N CYS A 83 10.63 3.39 -9.32
CA CYS A 83 9.84 2.40 -8.62
C CYS A 83 9.41 1.29 -9.59
N GLU A 84 9.63 0.03 -9.22
CA GLU A 84 9.27 -1.13 -10.04
C GLU A 84 8.77 -2.28 -9.18
N CYS A 85 7.84 -3.07 -9.72
CA CYS A 85 7.36 -4.29 -9.07
C CYS A 85 6.78 -5.27 -10.11
N GLU A 86 7.04 -6.56 -9.92
CA GLU A 86 6.56 -7.63 -10.83
C GLU A 86 5.11 -8.07 -10.56
N CYS A 87 4.44 -7.47 -9.57
CA CYS A 87 3.06 -7.83 -9.28
C CYS A 87 2.10 -7.30 -10.35
N LYS A 88 1.02 -8.04 -10.62
CA LYS A 88 -0.01 -7.65 -11.60
C LYS A 88 -0.55 -6.23 -11.42
N GLY A 89 -0.64 -5.76 -10.17
CA GLY A 89 -1.09 -4.40 -9.89
C GLY A 89 -0.17 -3.33 -10.48
N PHE A 90 1.15 -3.54 -10.36
CA PHE A 90 2.14 -2.60 -10.90
C PHE A 90 2.21 -2.70 -12.42
N LEU A 91 2.28 -3.91 -12.96
CA LEU A 91 2.35 -4.13 -14.41
C LEU A 91 1.15 -3.53 -15.17
N TYR A 92 -0.03 -3.48 -14.53
CA TYR A 92 -1.23 -2.92 -15.15
C TYR A 92 -1.42 -1.42 -14.91
N HIS A 93 -1.01 -0.89 -13.74
CA HIS A 93 -1.29 0.50 -13.35
C HIS A 93 -0.06 1.42 -13.28
N GLY A 94 1.16 0.89 -13.36
CA GLY A 94 2.40 1.63 -13.08
C GLY A 94 2.62 1.93 -11.59
N TYR A 95 1.76 1.43 -10.71
CA TYR A 95 1.91 1.53 -9.25
C TYR A 95 1.23 0.34 -8.56
N CYS A 96 1.67 0.01 -7.36
CA CYS A 96 1.04 -1.06 -6.57
C CYS A 96 1.11 -0.80 -5.07
N ARG A 97 0.36 -1.59 -4.32
CA ARG A 97 0.33 -1.49 -2.86
C ARG A 97 1.66 -1.86 -2.21
N HIS A 98 2.47 -2.69 -2.87
CA HIS A 98 3.80 -3.07 -2.38
C HIS A 98 4.75 -1.87 -2.40
N VAL A 99 4.91 -1.23 -3.57
CA VAL A 99 5.71 -0.01 -3.74
C VAL A 99 5.22 1.10 -2.82
N LEU A 100 3.92 1.41 -2.86
CA LEU A 100 3.35 2.48 -2.04
C LEU A 100 3.49 2.20 -0.54
N GLY A 101 3.35 0.94 -0.14
CA GLY A 101 3.50 0.49 1.24
C GLY A 101 4.93 0.65 1.74
N LEU A 102 5.92 0.18 0.98
CA LEU A 102 7.33 0.35 1.31
C LEU A 102 7.72 1.83 1.36
N LEU A 103 7.40 2.62 0.33
CA LEU A 103 7.68 4.05 0.32
C LEU A 103 7.05 4.79 1.51
N ALA A 104 5.86 4.39 1.94
CA ALA A 104 5.22 4.99 3.12
C ALA A 104 5.97 4.63 4.41
N LEU A 105 6.43 3.39 4.58
CA LEU A 105 7.18 2.97 5.77
C LEU A 105 8.59 3.58 5.82
N ILE A 106 9.27 3.66 4.68
CA ILE A 106 10.60 4.27 4.55
C ILE A 106 10.54 5.77 4.89
N ARG A 107 9.54 6.50 4.35
CA ARG A 107 9.33 7.92 4.69
C ARG A 107 9.01 8.14 6.17
N GLN A 108 8.50 7.13 6.86
CA GLN A 108 8.26 7.16 8.30
C GLN A 108 9.49 6.76 9.14
N GLY A 109 10.63 6.42 8.50
CA GLY A 109 11.83 5.93 9.19
C GLY A 109 11.65 4.55 9.84
N LYS A 110 10.66 3.76 9.40
CA LYS A 110 10.37 2.43 9.95
C LYS A 110 11.11 1.31 9.22
N LEU A 111 11.61 1.60 8.02
CA LEU A 111 12.41 0.70 7.17
C LEU A 111 13.60 1.43 6.61
#